data_AF-A0A257MZC7-F1
#
_entry.id   AF-A0A257MZC7-F1
#
_cell.length_a   1.000
_cell.length_b   1.000
_cell.length_c   1.000
_cell.angle_alpha   90.00
_cell.angle_beta   90.00
_cell.angle_gamma   90.00
#
_symmetry.space_group_name_H-M   'P 1'
#
loop_
_entity.id
_entity.type
_entity.pdbx_description
1 polymer ?
#
loop_
_entity_poly.entity_id
_entity_poly.type
_entity_poly.pdbx_seq_one_letter_code
_entity_poly.pdbx_strand_id
1 'polypeptide(L)'
;MQTNRQDAIERDLFQLCDLLQQYGLDLAQIGITGSILVGVQKQSSDIDLVCYGRAVFHQCRAITRELIEEGQLQELDDNDWQQSYHRRSCDLSFADYVWHERRKTNKAVINGRKFDLSCSHALCENNDPVRSEVTSYQKCGAIKLKCRVIDDTHGFDYPAEFKIDHEQFDTIVSFTATYTGQAVKGETVEVSGIVEQTPQGVKRIVVGSSREAHGEYIKVIRV
;
A
#
# COMPACT_ATOMS: atom_id res chain seq x y z
N MET A 1 -7.19 7.58 38.01
CA MET A 1 -5.84 7.56 37.42
C MET A 1 -5.76 8.67 36.39
N GLN A 2 -4.62 9.36 36.32
CA GLN A 2 -4.43 10.72 35.80
C GLN A 2 -5.03 11.00 34.42
N THR A 3 -5.94 11.99 34.37
CA THR A 3 -6.27 12.75 33.17
C THR A 3 -5.23 13.87 32.94
N ASN A 4 -4.98 14.18 31.66
CA ASN A 4 -4.27 15.37 31.13
C ASN A 4 -2.74 15.37 31.01
N ARG A 5 -2.24 14.50 30.14
CA ARG A 5 -1.26 14.93 29.14
C ARG A 5 -1.81 14.42 27.80
N GLN A 6 -2.48 15.28 27.03
CA GLN A 6 -2.94 14.91 25.68
C GLN A 6 -1.77 14.28 24.94
N ASP A 7 -1.94 13.08 24.40
CA ASP A 7 -0.90 12.43 23.63
C ASP A 7 -0.59 13.33 22.42
N ALA A 8 0.70 13.62 22.20
CA ALA A 8 1.12 14.44 21.08
C ALA A 8 0.71 13.81 19.74
N ILE A 9 0.71 12.48 19.68
CA ILE A 9 0.35 11.70 18.49
C ILE A 9 -1.15 11.82 18.23
N GLU A 10 -1.98 11.78 19.27
CA GLU A 10 -3.44 12.00 19.12
C GLU A 10 -3.73 13.42 18.64
N ARG A 11 -3.00 14.43 19.12
CA ARG A 11 -3.14 15.81 18.60
C ARG A 11 -2.77 15.91 17.13
N ASP A 12 -1.66 15.31 16.72
CA ASP A 12 -1.24 15.27 15.32
C ASP A 12 -2.29 14.52 14.45
N LEU A 13 -2.87 13.43 14.97
CA LEU A 13 -3.96 12.71 14.33
C LEU A 13 -5.23 13.58 14.18
N PHE A 14 -5.65 14.28 15.23
CA PHE A 14 -6.83 15.16 15.15
C PHE A 14 -6.61 16.28 14.13
N GLN A 15 -5.43 16.91 14.13
CA GLN A 15 -5.09 17.94 13.14
C GLN A 15 -5.07 17.39 11.71
N LEU A 16 -4.55 16.17 11.52
CA LEU A 16 -4.59 15.49 10.21
C LEU A 16 -6.03 15.24 9.76
N CYS A 17 -6.89 14.73 10.65
CA CYS A 17 -8.31 14.52 10.36
C CYS A 17 -9.02 15.83 10.00
N ASP A 18 -8.78 16.92 10.75
CA ASP A 18 -9.36 18.23 10.48
C ASP A 18 -8.95 18.75 9.09
N LEU A 19 -7.67 18.62 8.73
CA LEU A 19 -7.18 18.98 7.40
C LEU A 19 -7.85 18.15 6.31
N LEU A 20 -7.86 16.83 6.43
CA LEU A 20 -8.50 15.96 5.45
C LEU A 20 -10.00 16.28 5.28
N GLN A 21 -10.70 16.57 6.38
CA GLN A 21 -12.11 16.93 6.36
C GLN A 21 -12.36 18.27 5.67
N GLN A 22 -11.48 19.27 5.85
CA GLN A 22 -11.57 20.56 5.18
C GLN A 22 -11.49 20.43 3.65
N TYR A 23 -10.81 19.40 3.15
CA TYR A 23 -10.70 19.08 1.71
C TYR A 23 -11.79 18.09 1.25
N GLY A 24 -12.84 17.92 2.05
CA GLY A 24 -14.04 17.18 1.68
C GLY A 24 -13.96 15.68 1.87
N LEU A 25 -13.01 15.16 2.66
CA LEU A 25 -12.97 13.76 3.03
C LEU A 25 -13.99 13.47 4.15
N ASP A 26 -14.86 12.49 3.95
CA ASP A 26 -15.78 12.03 4.99
C ASP A 26 -15.02 11.14 6.00
N LEU A 27 -14.80 11.67 7.21
CA LEU A 27 -14.09 10.95 8.26
C LEU A 27 -14.81 9.68 8.73
N ALA A 28 -16.12 9.52 8.47
CA ALA A 28 -16.83 8.28 8.74
C ALA A 28 -16.32 7.10 7.88
N GLN A 29 -15.62 7.40 6.78
CA GLN A 29 -15.04 6.41 5.87
C GLN A 29 -13.54 6.14 6.17
N ILE A 30 -13.03 6.60 7.30
CA ILE A 30 -11.64 6.40 7.72
C ILE A 30 -11.60 5.74 9.09
N GLY A 31 -10.65 4.83 9.26
CA GLY A 31 -10.25 4.27 10.54
C GLY A 31 -8.79 4.54 10.86
N ILE A 32 -8.42 4.19 12.08
CA ILE A 32 -7.03 4.11 12.52
C ILE A 32 -6.64 2.66 12.73
N THR A 33 -5.38 2.32 12.49
CA THR A 33 -4.81 1.01 12.81
C THR A 33 -3.48 1.18 13.55
N GLY A 34 -2.73 0.09 13.69
CA GLY A 34 -1.40 0.11 14.28
C GLY A 34 -1.41 0.50 15.75
N SER A 35 -0.38 1.24 16.17
CA SER A 35 -0.10 1.45 17.59
C SER A 35 -1.13 2.34 18.31
N ILE A 36 -1.72 3.31 17.61
CA ILE A 36 -2.74 4.22 18.16
C ILE A 36 -4.04 3.45 18.46
N LEU A 37 -4.47 2.57 17.54
CA LEU A 37 -5.71 1.80 17.70
C LEU A 37 -5.73 0.96 18.99
N VAL A 38 -4.57 0.38 19.37
CA VAL A 38 -4.44 -0.48 20.55
C VAL A 38 -3.84 0.23 21.77
N GLY A 39 -3.58 1.54 21.68
CA GLY A 39 -3.09 2.36 22.81
C GLY A 39 -1.65 2.06 23.23
N VAL A 40 -0.79 1.58 22.33
CA VAL A 40 0.63 1.24 22.61
C VAL A 40 1.63 2.14 21.87
N GLN A 41 1.14 3.28 21.36
CA GLN A 41 1.96 4.26 20.65
C GLN A 41 3.07 4.83 21.54
N LYS A 42 4.21 5.11 20.90
CA LYS A 42 5.37 5.79 21.50
C LYS A 42 5.60 7.09 20.75
N GLN A 43 6.39 8.01 21.31
CA GLN A 43 6.69 9.28 20.65
C GLN A 43 7.23 9.15 19.21
N SER A 44 7.89 8.04 18.89
CA SER A 44 8.41 7.70 17.56
C SER A 44 7.42 6.94 16.67
N SER A 45 6.18 6.70 17.11
CA SER A 45 5.16 6.02 16.33
C SER A 45 4.69 6.88 15.17
N ASP A 46 4.43 6.20 14.06
CA ASP A 46 3.76 6.72 12.88
C ASP A 46 2.22 6.73 13.14
N ILE A 47 1.46 7.48 12.33
CA ILE A 47 -0.01 7.43 12.29
C ILE A 47 -0.44 6.51 11.15
N ASP A 48 -1.18 5.44 11.44
CA ASP A 48 -1.65 4.51 10.41
C ASP A 48 -3.15 4.73 10.14
N LEU A 49 -3.48 5.34 9.00
CA LEU A 49 -4.87 5.52 8.56
C LEU A 49 -5.30 4.38 7.63
N VAL A 50 -6.56 3.98 7.77
CA VAL A 50 -7.22 2.99 6.92
C VAL A 50 -8.40 3.68 6.23
N CYS A 51 -8.36 3.79 4.91
CA CYS A 51 -9.50 4.24 4.12
C CYS A 51 -10.41 3.04 3.85
N TYR A 52 -11.69 3.18 4.16
CA TYR A 52 -12.69 2.19 3.79
C TYR A 52 -13.08 2.46 2.34
N GLY A 53 -12.66 1.55 1.45
CA GLY A 53 -13.02 1.58 0.03
C GLY A 53 -12.04 2.33 -0.87
N ARG A 54 -11.95 1.88 -2.13
CA ARG A 54 -10.97 2.37 -3.11
C ARG A 54 -11.18 3.84 -3.45
N ALA A 55 -12.43 4.28 -3.63
CA ALA A 55 -12.74 5.67 -3.96
C ALA A 55 -12.25 6.64 -2.87
N VAL A 56 -12.50 6.31 -1.60
CA VAL A 56 -12.06 7.09 -0.44
C VAL A 56 -10.54 7.08 -0.34
N PHE A 57 -9.90 5.93 -0.55
CA PHE A 57 -8.44 5.83 -0.57
C PHE A 57 -7.80 6.71 -1.65
N HIS A 58 -8.33 6.68 -2.88
CA HIS A 58 -7.82 7.52 -3.97
C HIS A 58 -8.08 9.02 -3.72
N GLN A 59 -9.23 9.37 -3.14
CA GLN A 59 -9.52 10.75 -2.72
C GLN A 59 -8.52 11.21 -1.65
N CYS A 60 -8.29 10.40 -0.61
CA CYS A 60 -7.36 10.72 0.47
C CYS A 60 -5.92 10.91 -0.04
N ARG A 61 -5.47 10.09 -1.01
CA ARG A 61 -4.18 10.27 -1.69
C ARG A 61 -4.12 11.58 -2.48
N ALA A 62 -5.19 11.94 -3.19
CA ALA A 62 -5.24 13.18 -3.95
C ALA A 62 -5.16 14.41 -3.03
N ILE A 63 -5.94 14.40 -1.95
CA ILE A 63 -5.90 15.44 -0.90
C ILE A 63 -4.51 15.52 -0.25
N THR A 64 -3.90 14.36 0.07
CA THR A 64 -2.55 14.33 0.65
C THR A 64 -1.53 15.01 -0.26
N ARG A 65 -1.60 14.77 -1.58
CA ARG A 65 -0.74 15.46 -2.55
C ARG A 65 -0.98 16.97 -2.56
N GLU A 66 -2.24 17.40 -2.60
CA GLU A 66 -2.62 18.81 -2.61
C GLU A 66 -2.11 19.53 -1.34
N LEU A 67 -2.31 18.93 -0.16
CA LEU A 67 -1.82 19.46 1.11
C LEU A 67 -0.28 19.54 1.18
N ILE A 68 0.45 18.64 0.51
CA ILE A 68 1.91 18.73 0.38
C ILE A 68 2.29 19.91 -0.52
N GLU A 69 1.62 20.07 -1.66
CA GLU A 69 1.87 21.17 -2.61
C GLU A 69 1.59 22.55 -1.98
N GLU A 70 0.64 22.63 -1.06
CA GLU A 70 0.29 23.84 -0.31
C GLU A 70 1.13 24.03 0.98
N GLY A 71 2.02 23.10 1.29
CA GLY A 71 2.90 23.17 2.46
C GLY A 71 2.19 22.94 3.81
N GLN A 72 0.97 22.41 3.81
CA GLN A 72 0.25 21.98 5.02
C GLN A 72 0.75 20.61 5.51
N LEU A 73 1.22 19.77 4.59
CA LEU A 73 1.92 18.51 4.86
C LEU A 73 3.32 18.55 4.24
N GLN A 74 4.17 17.61 4.67
CA GLN A 74 5.54 17.48 4.19
C GLN A 74 5.76 16.13 3.50
N GLU A 75 6.63 16.09 2.50
CA GLU A 75 7.18 14.84 2.01
C GLU A 75 8.12 14.21 3.06
N LEU A 76 8.32 12.90 2.96
CA LEU A 76 9.35 12.20 3.72
C LEU A 76 10.74 12.67 3.24
N ASP A 77 11.62 12.95 4.20
CA ASP A 77 13.01 13.30 3.90
C ASP A 77 13.86 12.05 3.58
N ASP A 78 15.14 12.26 3.21
CA ASP A 78 16.03 11.15 2.85
C ASP A 78 16.27 10.18 4.02
N ASN A 79 16.27 10.66 5.27
CA ASN A 79 16.43 9.82 6.45
C ASN A 79 15.16 8.99 6.72
N ASP A 80 13.97 9.57 6.53
CA ASP A 80 12.70 8.85 6.58
C ASP A 80 12.66 7.74 5.52
N TRP A 81 13.10 8.04 4.30
CA TRP A 81 13.18 7.05 3.22
C TRP A 81 14.17 5.93 3.54
N GLN A 82 15.35 6.25 4.07
CA GLN A 82 16.34 5.25 4.50
C GLN A 82 15.77 4.33 5.58
N GLN A 83 15.12 4.89 6.61
CA GLN A 83 14.48 4.10 7.64
C GLN A 83 13.36 3.21 7.07
N SER A 84 12.53 3.75 6.18
CA SER A 84 11.48 2.96 5.51
C SER A 84 12.08 1.80 4.72
N TYR A 85 13.12 2.06 3.92
CA TYR A 85 13.81 1.04 3.13
C TYR A 85 14.41 -0.07 4.00
N HIS A 86 15.13 0.29 5.07
CA HIS A 86 15.71 -0.66 6.01
C HIS A 86 14.66 -1.50 6.75
N ARG A 87 13.48 -0.95 7.03
CA ARG A 87 12.36 -1.72 7.61
C ARG A 87 11.78 -2.76 6.64
N ARG A 88 11.82 -2.50 5.32
CA ARG A 88 11.27 -3.41 4.31
C ARG A 88 12.22 -4.54 3.92
N SER A 89 13.54 -4.29 3.93
CA SER A 89 14.55 -5.29 3.55
C SER A 89 14.27 -5.99 2.21
N CYS A 90 13.73 -5.25 1.24
CA CYS A 90 13.38 -5.76 -0.08
C CYS A 90 14.58 -5.78 -1.04
N ASP A 91 14.45 -6.52 -2.14
CA ASP A 91 15.52 -6.69 -3.14
C ASP A 91 15.66 -5.53 -4.14
N LEU A 92 14.81 -4.51 -4.04
CA LEU A 92 14.99 -3.28 -4.82
C LEU A 92 16.22 -2.51 -4.32
N SER A 93 16.89 -1.80 -5.23
CA SER A 93 17.88 -0.79 -4.81
C SER A 93 17.18 0.34 -4.04
N PHE A 94 17.90 1.06 -3.18
CA PHE A 94 17.34 2.22 -2.48
C PHE A 94 16.72 3.25 -3.45
N ALA A 95 17.39 3.52 -4.57
CA ALA A 95 16.90 4.45 -5.58
C ALA A 95 15.59 3.96 -6.23
N ASP A 96 15.52 2.68 -6.61
CA ASP A 96 14.29 2.09 -7.16
C ASP A 96 13.16 2.11 -6.13
N TYR A 97 13.46 1.76 -4.88
CA TYR A 97 12.50 1.77 -3.78
C TYR A 97 11.90 3.16 -3.58
N VAL A 98 12.73 4.20 -3.45
CA VAL A 98 12.26 5.57 -3.26
C VAL A 98 11.46 6.07 -4.46
N TRP A 99 11.90 5.77 -5.69
CA TRP A 99 11.15 6.13 -6.90
C TRP A 99 9.75 5.51 -6.89
N HIS A 100 9.64 4.24 -6.51
CA HIS A 100 8.37 3.53 -6.40
C HIS A 100 7.49 4.03 -5.26
N GLU A 101 8.05 4.34 -4.10
CA GLU A 101 7.25 4.79 -2.96
C GLU A 101 6.72 6.21 -3.13
N ARG A 102 7.53 7.14 -3.66
CA ARG A 102 7.13 8.56 -3.81
C ARG A 102 5.87 8.70 -4.68
N ARG A 103 5.81 7.98 -5.80
CA ARG A 103 4.66 8.01 -6.72
C ARG A 103 3.39 7.34 -6.18
N LYS A 104 3.48 6.62 -5.06
CA LYS A 104 2.29 6.06 -4.38
C LYS A 104 1.55 7.14 -3.61
N THR A 105 2.18 8.23 -3.18
CA THR A 105 1.51 9.32 -2.45
C THR A 105 0.59 8.79 -1.32
N ASN A 106 1.04 7.74 -0.64
CA ASN A 106 0.30 7.11 0.47
C ASN A 106 1.06 7.26 1.79
N LYS A 107 2.05 8.14 1.82
CA LYS A 107 2.82 8.52 3.00
C LYS A 107 3.10 10.01 2.94
N ALA A 108 2.99 10.67 4.07
CA ALA A 108 3.43 12.05 4.23
C ALA A 108 3.74 12.32 5.70
N VAL A 109 4.08 13.56 6.02
CA VAL A 109 4.50 13.99 7.35
C VAL A 109 3.64 15.18 7.79
N ILE A 110 3.08 15.08 9.00
CA ILE A 110 2.38 16.18 9.70
C ILE A 110 3.14 16.50 10.99
N ASN A 111 3.51 17.77 11.20
CA ASN A 111 4.26 18.20 12.40
C ASN A 111 5.53 17.37 12.70
N GLY A 112 6.23 16.86 11.68
CA GLY A 112 7.39 15.97 11.84
C GLY A 112 7.03 14.52 12.20
N ARG A 113 5.76 14.13 12.12
CA ARG A 113 5.27 12.76 12.32
C ARG A 113 4.80 12.15 11.00
N LYS A 114 5.36 10.99 10.66
CA LYS A 114 4.93 10.22 9.49
C LYS A 114 3.52 9.68 9.67
N PHE A 115 2.77 9.64 8.58
CA PHE A 115 1.55 8.87 8.49
C PHE A 115 1.50 8.06 7.19
N ASP A 116 0.90 6.88 7.27
CA ASP A 116 0.70 5.96 6.17
C ASP A 116 -0.80 5.80 5.88
N LEU A 117 -1.16 5.74 4.60
CA LEU A 117 -2.50 5.44 4.12
C LEU A 117 -2.55 3.99 3.62
N SER A 118 -3.55 3.25 4.08
CA SER A 118 -3.89 1.92 3.59
C SER A 118 -5.34 1.84 3.12
N CYS A 119 -5.63 0.93 2.19
CA CYS A 119 -6.98 0.68 1.70
C CYS A 119 -7.52 -0.61 2.34
N SER A 120 -8.73 -0.54 2.90
CA SER A 120 -9.50 -1.73 3.27
C SER A 120 -10.74 -1.81 2.40
N HIS A 121 -10.73 -2.73 1.45
CA HIS A 121 -11.86 -2.95 0.55
C HIS A 121 -13.00 -3.74 1.23
N ALA A 122 -12.67 -4.60 2.20
CA ALA A 122 -13.59 -5.57 2.80
C ALA A 122 -14.75 -4.98 3.63
N LEU A 123 -14.75 -3.66 3.91
CA LEU A 123 -15.73 -3.02 4.79
C LEU A 123 -16.74 -2.12 4.06
N CYS A 124 -16.60 -1.91 2.75
CA CYS A 124 -17.44 -0.95 2.01
C CYS A 124 -18.56 -1.56 1.19
N GLU A 125 -18.42 -2.81 0.76
CA GLU A 125 -19.47 -3.46 -0.01
C GLU A 125 -20.42 -4.17 0.96
N ASN A 126 -21.34 -3.38 1.50
CA ASN A 126 -22.58 -3.91 2.07
C ASN A 126 -23.20 -4.87 1.04
N ASN A 127 -23.22 -6.17 1.36
CA ASN A 127 -23.91 -7.23 0.61
C ASN A 127 -23.26 -7.80 -0.68
N ASP A 128 -21.94 -7.82 -0.84
CA ASP A 128 -21.40 -8.95 -1.60
C ASP A 128 -21.03 -10.06 -0.61
N PRO A 129 -21.82 -11.15 -0.49
CA PRO A 129 -21.27 -12.34 0.12
C PRO A 129 -20.16 -12.78 -0.83
N VAL A 130 -18.94 -12.32 -0.56
CA VAL A 130 -17.71 -12.86 -1.13
C VAL A 130 -17.57 -14.28 -0.58
N ARG A 131 -18.49 -15.15 -0.99
CA ARG A 131 -18.22 -16.53 -1.31
C ARG A 131 -17.40 -16.49 -2.58
N SER A 132 -16.19 -15.95 -2.49
CA SER A 132 -15.13 -16.42 -3.38
C SER A 132 -15.07 -17.91 -3.09
N GLU A 133 -15.53 -18.73 -4.03
CA GLU A 133 -15.20 -20.15 -4.03
C GLU A 133 -13.71 -20.24 -3.71
N VAL A 134 -13.36 -20.94 -2.64
CA VAL A 134 -11.97 -21.06 -2.19
C VAL A 134 -11.20 -21.68 -3.34
N THR A 135 -10.55 -20.83 -4.12
CA THR A 135 -9.81 -21.25 -5.31
C THR A 135 -8.50 -21.82 -4.80
N SER A 136 -8.31 -23.12 -4.97
CA SER A 136 -7.07 -23.77 -4.58
C SER A 136 -5.97 -23.43 -5.60
N TYR A 137 -4.79 -23.13 -5.07
CA TYR A 137 -3.59 -22.88 -5.86
C TYR A 137 -2.50 -23.84 -5.41
N GLN A 138 -1.75 -24.39 -6.37
CA GLN A 138 -0.49 -25.08 -6.11
C GLN A 138 0.69 -24.21 -6.52
N LYS A 139 1.73 -24.17 -5.67
CA LYS A 139 3.01 -23.54 -5.99
C LYS A 139 3.76 -24.39 -7.02
N CYS A 140 4.19 -23.77 -8.10
CA CYS A 140 4.85 -24.43 -9.24
C CYS A 140 6.32 -24.03 -9.43
N GLY A 141 6.89 -23.23 -8.51
CA GLY A 141 8.30 -22.84 -8.53
C GLY A 141 8.51 -21.34 -8.72
N ALA A 142 9.77 -20.90 -8.61
CA ALA A 142 10.14 -19.50 -8.79
C ALA A 142 10.23 -19.12 -10.27
N ILE A 143 9.92 -17.86 -10.59
CA ILE A 143 10.02 -17.30 -11.94
C ILE A 143 10.51 -15.86 -11.88
N LYS A 144 11.19 -15.43 -12.95
CA LYS A 144 11.43 -14.02 -13.26
C LYS A 144 10.97 -13.74 -14.68
N LEU A 145 10.15 -12.71 -14.88
CA LEU A 145 9.68 -12.34 -16.22
C LEU A 145 9.45 -10.84 -16.36
N LYS A 146 9.32 -10.39 -17.61
CA LYS A 146 8.97 -9.02 -17.98
C LYS A 146 7.61 -9.02 -18.67
N CYS A 147 6.71 -8.15 -18.25
CA CYS A 147 5.36 -8.05 -18.81
C CYS A 147 4.82 -6.63 -18.67
N ARG A 148 3.76 -6.32 -19.44
CA ARG A 148 3.06 -5.03 -19.37
C ARG A 148 1.84 -5.14 -18.48
N VAL A 149 1.64 -4.19 -17.58
CA VAL A 149 0.43 -4.10 -16.76
C VAL A 149 -0.72 -3.55 -17.61
N ILE A 150 -1.84 -4.24 -17.63
CA ILE A 150 -3.04 -3.86 -18.41
C ILE A 150 -4.20 -3.39 -17.53
N ASP A 151 -4.17 -3.70 -16.25
CA ASP A 151 -5.17 -3.30 -15.25
C ASP A 151 -4.53 -3.27 -13.86
N ASP A 152 -4.61 -2.14 -13.18
CA ASP A 152 -4.12 -1.88 -11.82
C ASP A 152 -5.26 -1.48 -10.86
N THR A 153 -6.52 -1.77 -11.21
CA THR A 153 -7.71 -1.42 -10.40
C THR A 153 -7.61 -1.92 -8.96
N HIS A 154 -6.97 -3.07 -8.75
CA HIS A 154 -6.75 -3.70 -7.44
C HIS A 154 -5.31 -3.51 -6.92
N GLY A 155 -4.55 -2.57 -7.50
CA GLY A 155 -3.15 -2.36 -7.15
C GLY A 155 -2.95 -1.92 -5.70
N PHE A 156 -3.94 -1.26 -5.09
CA PHE A 156 -3.89 -0.83 -3.68
C PHE A 156 -4.70 -1.73 -2.72
N ASP A 157 -5.30 -2.80 -3.22
CA ASP A 157 -6.03 -3.75 -2.40
C ASP A 157 -5.06 -4.67 -1.62
N TYR A 158 -5.62 -5.54 -0.78
CA TYR A 158 -4.84 -6.58 -0.08
C TYR A 158 -5.48 -7.96 -0.28
N PRO A 159 -4.81 -8.90 -0.98
CA PRO A 159 -3.54 -8.69 -1.71
C PRO A 159 -3.70 -7.67 -2.85
N ALA A 160 -2.61 -7.00 -3.20
CA ALA A 160 -2.58 -6.14 -4.38
C ALA A 160 -2.54 -7.02 -5.64
N GLU A 161 -3.27 -6.64 -6.68
CA GLU A 161 -3.35 -7.40 -7.93
C GLU A 161 -3.14 -6.50 -9.16
N PHE A 162 -2.36 -7.01 -10.11
CA PHE A 162 -2.08 -6.38 -11.39
C PHE A 162 -2.34 -7.39 -12.50
N LYS A 163 -3.28 -7.12 -13.42
CA LYS A 163 -3.43 -7.96 -14.62
C LYS A 163 -2.35 -7.61 -15.61
N ILE A 164 -1.83 -8.62 -16.30
CA ILE A 164 -0.68 -8.48 -17.18
C ILE A 164 -0.97 -9.01 -18.58
N ASP A 165 -0.28 -8.42 -19.56
CA ASP A 165 -0.27 -8.87 -20.95
C ASP A 165 0.81 -9.96 -21.10
N HIS A 166 0.42 -11.22 -20.95
CA HIS A 166 1.34 -12.36 -21.07
C HIS A 166 0.60 -13.65 -21.46
N GLU A 167 1.21 -14.48 -22.31
CA GLU A 167 0.56 -15.68 -22.87
C GLU A 167 0.27 -16.78 -21.83
N GLN A 168 1.06 -16.85 -20.77
CA GLN A 168 1.00 -17.93 -19.77
C GLN A 168 0.51 -17.51 -18.38
N PHE A 169 0.43 -16.21 -18.09
CA PHE A 169 0.18 -15.70 -16.74
C PHE A 169 -0.81 -14.54 -16.82
N ASP A 170 -1.86 -14.61 -16.01
CA ASP A 170 -2.95 -13.63 -16.10
C ASP A 170 -2.69 -12.43 -15.19
N THR A 171 -2.10 -12.68 -14.01
CA THR A 171 -1.98 -11.70 -12.94
C THR A 171 -0.69 -11.83 -12.14
N ILE A 172 -0.19 -10.69 -11.65
CA ILE A 172 0.74 -10.62 -10.53
C ILE A 172 -0.06 -10.26 -9.27
N VAL A 173 0.13 -11.00 -8.18
CA VAL A 173 -0.47 -10.70 -6.87
C VAL A 173 0.62 -10.46 -5.83
N SER A 174 0.43 -9.46 -4.97
CA SER A 174 1.35 -9.13 -3.88
C SER A 174 0.67 -9.22 -2.52
N PHE A 175 1.23 -10.06 -1.64
CA PHE A 175 0.84 -10.17 -0.23
C PHE A 175 1.71 -9.32 0.70
N THR A 176 2.62 -8.51 0.15
CA THR A 176 3.43 -7.58 0.92
C THR A 176 3.07 -6.14 0.60
N ALA A 177 2.95 -5.32 1.65
CA ALA A 177 2.67 -3.89 1.52
C ALA A 177 3.75 -3.13 0.74
N THR A 178 4.97 -3.68 0.63
CA THR A 178 6.06 -3.11 -0.17
C THR A 178 5.66 -2.93 -1.65
N TYR A 179 4.90 -3.87 -2.21
CA TYR A 179 4.51 -3.82 -3.62
C TYR A 179 3.01 -3.51 -3.82
N THR A 180 2.33 -3.03 -2.78
CA THR A 180 1.01 -2.39 -2.94
C THR A 180 1.20 -1.07 -3.70
N GLY A 181 0.39 -0.85 -4.73
CA GLY A 181 0.42 0.33 -5.61
C GLY A 181 1.67 0.40 -6.49
N GLN A 182 2.33 -0.74 -6.74
CA GLN A 182 3.69 -0.75 -7.28
C GLN A 182 3.82 -0.43 -8.76
N ALA A 183 2.77 -0.69 -9.55
CA ALA A 183 2.72 -0.46 -10.99
C ALA A 183 1.34 0.05 -11.41
N VAL A 184 1.27 0.83 -12.48
CA VAL A 184 0.01 1.31 -13.07
C VAL A 184 -0.17 0.78 -14.50
N LYS A 185 -1.42 0.76 -14.97
CA LYS A 185 -1.75 0.35 -16.34
C LYS A 185 -0.89 1.10 -17.38
N GLY A 186 -0.30 0.32 -18.29
CA GLY A 186 0.58 0.80 -19.34
C GLY A 186 2.07 0.56 -19.06
N GLU A 187 2.47 0.50 -17.78
CA GLU A 187 3.87 0.30 -17.41
C GLU A 187 4.33 -1.14 -17.71
N THR A 188 5.63 -1.27 -18.02
CA THR A 188 6.29 -2.59 -18.10
C THR A 188 7.03 -2.86 -16.80
N VAL A 189 6.81 -4.04 -16.23
CA VAL A 189 7.45 -4.49 -15.00
C VAL A 189 8.38 -5.67 -15.26
N GLU A 190 9.47 -5.75 -14.51
CA GLU A 190 10.16 -6.99 -14.21
C GLU A 190 9.63 -7.52 -12.87
N VAL A 191 9.16 -8.76 -12.85
CA VAL A 191 8.65 -9.43 -11.66
C VAL A 191 9.48 -10.67 -11.37
N SER A 192 9.86 -10.85 -10.11
CA SER A 192 10.49 -12.05 -9.56
C SER A 192 9.56 -12.57 -8.46
N GLY A 193 9.14 -13.83 -8.53
CA GLY A 193 8.14 -14.36 -7.61
C GLY A 193 7.91 -15.87 -7.75
N ILE A 194 6.84 -16.37 -7.14
CA ILE A 194 6.43 -17.79 -7.17
C ILE A 194 5.24 -17.96 -8.09
N VAL A 195 5.33 -18.91 -9.03
CA VAL A 195 4.18 -19.31 -9.85
C VAL A 195 3.20 -20.09 -8.98
N GLU A 196 1.94 -19.69 -9.05
CA GLU A 196 0.82 -20.46 -8.53
C GLU A 196 -0.14 -20.81 -9.66
N GLN A 197 -0.68 -22.04 -9.62
CA GLN A 197 -1.58 -22.56 -10.65
C GLN A 197 -2.85 -23.16 -10.02
N THR A 198 -4.00 -22.89 -10.63
CA THR A 198 -5.27 -23.55 -10.29
C THR A 198 -5.37 -24.94 -10.92
N PRO A 199 -6.29 -25.81 -10.47
CA PRO A 199 -6.56 -27.09 -11.13
C PRO A 199 -6.95 -26.97 -12.61
N GLN A 200 -7.52 -25.83 -13.01
CA GLN A 200 -7.93 -25.52 -14.39
C GLN A 200 -6.76 -25.00 -15.25
N GLY A 201 -5.56 -24.85 -14.69
CA GLY A 201 -4.37 -24.43 -15.41
C GLY A 201 -4.13 -22.92 -15.46
N VAL A 202 -4.98 -22.11 -14.81
CA VAL A 202 -4.79 -20.66 -14.70
C VAL A 202 -3.58 -20.39 -13.81
N LYS A 203 -2.65 -19.55 -14.28
CA LYS A 203 -1.41 -19.24 -13.55
C LYS A 203 -1.33 -17.77 -13.16
N ARG A 204 -0.80 -17.53 -11.97
CA ARG A 204 -0.45 -16.21 -11.45
C ARG A 204 0.98 -16.20 -10.89
N ILE A 205 1.53 -15.01 -10.70
CA ILE A 205 2.83 -14.82 -10.06
C ILE A 205 2.58 -14.17 -8.70
N VAL A 206 3.02 -14.83 -7.63
CA VAL A 206 2.93 -14.33 -6.27
C VAL A 206 4.23 -13.66 -5.86
N VAL A 207 4.11 -12.46 -5.31
CA VAL A 207 5.19 -11.71 -4.67
C VAL A 207 4.80 -11.47 -3.20
N GLY A 208 5.74 -11.64 -2.28
CA GLY A 208 5.44 -11.70 -0.84
C GLY A 208 4.98 -13.08 -0.40
N SER A 209 5.54 -14.16 -0.98
CA SER A 209 5.29 -15.53 -0.52
C SER A 209 5.86 -15.79 0.89
N SER A 210 6.75 -14.90 1.35
CA SER A 210 7.17 -14.69 2.74
C SER A 210 6.96 -13.21 3.12
N ARG A 211 7.00 -12.88 4.41
CA ARG A 211 6.80 -11.50 4.91
C ARG A 211 7.84 -10.53 4.31
N GLU A 212 9.09 -10.95 4.25
CA GLU A 212 10.22 -10.17 3.75
C GLU A 212 10.37 -10.25 2.23
N ALA A 213 9.71 -11.20 1.56
CA ALA A 213 9.72 -11.38 0.12
C ALA A 213 11.15 -11.51 -0.48
N HIS A 214 12.08 -12.15 0.25
CA HIS A 214 13.46 -12.33 -0.23
C HIS A 214 13.49 -13.07 -1.58
N GLY A 215 14.19 -12.52 -2.56
CA GLY A 215 14.21 -13.00 -3.95
C GLY A 215 13.05 -12.50 -4.80
N GLU A 216 12.07 -11.81 -4.23
CA GLU A 216 10.80 -11.48 -4.85
C GLU A 216 10.56 -9.97 -4.94
N TYR A 217 10.17 -9.50 -6.13
CA TYR A 217 9.93 -8.09 -6.37
C TYR A 217 9.03 -7.83 -7.56
N ILE A 218 8.45 -6.63 -7.59
CA ILE A 218 7.85 -6.01 -8.77
C ILE A 218 8.59 -4.69 -8.99
N LYS A 219 9.29 -4.56 -10.12
CA LYS A 219 10.06 -3.36 -10.49
C LYS A 219 9.54 -2.82 -11.81
N VAL A 220 9.17 -1.55 -11.87
CA VAL A 220 8.86 -0.91 -13.15
C VAL A 220 10.18 -0.63 -13.87
N ILE A 221 10.25 -1.09 -15.11
CA ILE A 221 11.44 -0.95 -15.97
C ILE A 221 11.19 -0.04 -17.18
N ARG A 222 9.91 0.31 -17.44
CA ARG A 222 9.50 1.27 -18.47
C ARG A 222 8.14 1.86 -18.13
N VAL A 223 8.04 3.19 -18.21
CA VAL A 223 6.80 3.98 -18.13
C VAL A 223 6.24 4.21 -19.53
#